data_AF-A0A917DPM1-F1
#
_entry.id   AF-A0A917DPM1-F1
#
_cell.length_a   1.000
_cell.length_b   1.000
_cell.length_c   1.000
_cell.angle_alpha   90.00
_cell.angle_beta   90.00
_cell.angle_gamma   90.00
#
_symmetry.space_group_name_H-M   'P 1'
#
loop_
_entity.id
_entity.type
_entity.pdbx_description
1 polymer ?
#
loop_
_entity_poly.entity_id
_entity_poly.type
_entity_poly.pdbx_seq_one_letter_code
_entity_poly.pdbx_strand_id
1 'polypeptide(L)'
;MKKLIPVILFCITTISIISCENSSRKLPILGEREFINGDSVYHTIPDFSFTNQDNQTITHKNYEGKIYIADFFFTTCPTICPIMKKQMLRVYEKFKENPKVGILSHSIDPRHDSVQVLKEYAARLGVKSKMWNFVTGEKAKIYEIGEKSYYVTAGEDSTAAGGIIHSGAFILVDTKRRVRGIYDGTKETDVTKLIKDMEVLLNEK
;
A
#
# COMPACT_ATOMS: atom_id res chain seq x y z
N MET A 1 -2.21 -37.43 71.54
CA MET A 1 -1.37 -38.54 71.02
C MET A 1 -1.47 -38.57 69.50
N LYS A 2 -0.34 -38.82 68.80
CA LYS A 2 -0.06 -38.75 67.33
C LYS A 2 0.34 -37.34 66.84
N LYS A 3 1.61 -36.91 66.94
CA LYS A 3 2.80 -37.10 66.04
C LYS A 3 2.57 -36.57 64.61
N LEU A 4 3.23 -35.44 64.24
CA LEU A 4 4.40 -35.30 63.31
C LEU A 4 4.02 -35.59 61.84
N ILE A 5 4.19 -34.68 60.86
CA ILE A 5 5.45 -34.29 60.16
C ILE A 5 5.17 -33.02 59.30
N PRO A 6 6.13 -32.07 59.15
CA PRO A 6 6.01 -30.96 58.22
C PRO A 6 6.41 -31.38 56.79
N VAL A 7 5.61 -31.04 55.79
CA VAL A 7 6.01 -31.17 54.38
C VAL A 7 6.13 -29.78 53.78
N ILE A 8 7.38 -29.36 53.65
CA ILE A 8 7.84 -28.28 52.78
C ILE A 8 7.43 -28.68 51.36
N LEU A 9 6.47 -27.97 50.75
CA LEU A 9 6.18 -28.12 49.33
C LEU A 9 6.72 -26.91 48.58
N PHE A 10 7.76 -27.23 47.82
CA PHE A 10 8.60 -26.39 46.99
C PHE A 10 7.78 -25.58 45.97
N CYS A 11 8.07 -24.27 45.88
CA CYS A 11 7.65 -23.42 44.77
C CYS A 11 8.06 -24.05 43.43
N ILE A 12 7.08 -24.36 42.59
CA ILE A 12 7.28 -24.50 41.14
C ILE A 12 6.27 -23.57 40.48
N THR A 13 6.65 -22.29 40.39
CA THR A 13 6.05 -21.38 39.42
C THR A 13 6.45 -21.88 38.04
N THR A 14 5.56 -22.61 37.39
CA THR A 14 5.67 -22.90 35.96
C THR A 14 5.49 -21.58 35.21
N ILE A 15 6.60 -20.90 34.96
CA ILE A 15 6.69 -19.86 33.95
C ILE A 15 6.41 -20.58 32.63
N SER A 16 5.15 -20.56 32.20
CA SER A 16 4.76 -20.92 30.85
C SER A 16 5.33 -19.85 29.93
N ILE A 17 6.56 -20.09 29.45
CA ILE A 17 7.13 -19.41 28.30
C ILE A 17 6.31 -19.90 27.11
N ILE A 18 5.14 -19.30 26.88
CA ILE A 18 4.44 -19.48 25.60
C ILE A 18 5.32 -18.78 24.57
N SER A 19 6.17 -19.61 23.98
CA SER A 19 6.95 -19.32 22.80
C SER A 19 6.04 -18.67 21.76
N CYS A 20 6.22 -17.37 21.54
CA CYS A 20 5.69 -16.73 20.33
C CYS A 20 6.32 -17.46 19.14
N GLU A 21 5.55 -18.34 18.49
CA GLU A 21 5.87 -18.84 17.16
C GLU A 21 5.90 -17.63 16.21
N ASN A 22 7.09 -17.05 16.07
CA ASN A 22 7.38 -16.12 15.00
C ASN A 22 7.59 -16.96 13.73
N SER A 23 6.54 -17.65 13.29
CA SER A 23 6.45 -18.19 11.95
C SER A 23 6.57 -17.00 11.00
N SER A 24 7.65 -16.98 10.21
CA SER A 24 7.92 -15.92 9.23
C SER A 24 6.84 -15.95 8.15
N ARG A 25 5.69 -15.33 8.44
CA ARG A 25 4.56 -15.21 7.52
C ARG A 25 5.06 -14.56 6.24
N LYS A 26 4.99 -15.28 5.12
CA LYS A 26 5.30 -14.75 3.79
C LYS A 26 4.01 -14.35 3.10
N LEU A 27 3.96 -13.14 2.54
CA LEU A 27 2.78 -12.69 1.80
C LEU A 27 2.69 -13.40 0.44
N PRO A 28 1.48 -13.63 -0.08
CA PRO A 28 1.31 -14.14 -1.44
C PRO A 28 1.86 -13.16 -2.47
N ILE A 29 2.13 -13.65 -3.68
CA ILE A 29 2.32 -12.80 -4.87
C ILE A 29 1.02 -12.90 -5.66
N LEU A 30 0.41 -11.76 -5.95
CA LEU A 30 -0.83 -11.66 -6.71
C LEU A 30 -0.54 -11.37 -8.19
N GLY A 31 -1.43 -11.85 -9.05
CA GLY A 31 -1.31 -11.69 -10.49
C GLY A 31 -1.09 -13.01 -11.22
N GLU A 32 -1.04 -12.92 -12.54
CA GLU A 32 -0.78 -14.07 -13.41
C GLU A 32 0.63 -14.61 -13.19
N ARG A 33 0.76 -15.93 -13.34
CA ARG A 33 2.01 -16.67 -13.22
C ARG A 33 2.19 -17.46 -14.50
N GLU A 34 3.27 -17.16 -15.20
CA GLU A 34 3.71 -17.92 -16.36
C GLU A 34 4.80 -18.92 -15.96
N PHE A 35 4.91 -20.01 -16.71
CA PHE A 35 5.98 -20.99 -16.59
C PHE A 35 6.85 -20.94 -17.83
N ILE A 36 8.04 -20.36 -17.71
CA ILE A 36 9.00 -20.22 -18.81
C ILE A 36 10.21 -21.08 -18.46
N ASN A 37 10.51 -22.09 -19.29
CA ASN A 37 11.64 -23.02 -19.09
C ASN A 37 11.65 -23.73 -17.71
N GLY A 38 10.49 -23.96 -17.10
CA GLY A 38 10.37 -24.58 -15.78
C GLY A 38 10.42 -23.59 -14.61
N ASP A 39 10.75 -22.33 -14.86
CA ASP A 39 10.76 -21.26 -13.87
C ASP A 39 9.43 -20.50 -13.84
N SER A 40 9.04 -20.08 -12.64
CA SER A 40 7.83 -19.28 -12.43
C SER A 40 8.12 -17.80 -12.57
N VAL A 41 7.52 -17.20 -13.59
CA VAL A 41 7.60 -15.77 -13.85
C VAL A 41 6.30 -15.13 -13.37
N TYR A 42 6.43 -14.23 -12.39
CA TYR A 42 5.31 -13.50 -11.83
C TYR A 42 5.13 -12.19 -12.57
N HIS A 43 3.88 -11.76 -12.73
CA HIS A 43 3.58 -10.41 -13.16
C HIS A 43 4.26 -9.36 -12.25
N THR A 44 4.76 -8.30 -12.89
CA THR A 44 5.39 -7.15 -12.22
C THR A 44 4.82 -5.85 -12.77
N ILE A 45 4.76 -4.82 -11.94
CA ILE A 45 4.43 -3.47 -12.38
C ILE A 45 5.45 -3.04 -13.45
N PRO A 46 5.01 -2.68 -14.67
CA PRO A 46 5.89 -2.34 -15.77
C PRO A 46 6.60 -1.01 -15.51
N ASP A 47 7.52 -0.67 -16.39
CA ASP A 47 8.17 0.62 -16.38
C ASP A 47 7.13 1.71 -16.67
N PHE A 48 7.13 2.76 -15.86
CA PHE A 48 6.27 3.92 -16.03
C PHE A 48 7.05 5.22 -15.91
N SER A 49 6.45 6.31 -16.39
CA SER A 49 6.96 7.67 -16.27
C SER A 49 5.79 8.65 -16.21
N PHE A 50 5.64 9.33 -15.08
CA PHE A 50 4.60 10.32 -14.80
C PHE A 50 5.21 11.58 -14.18
N THR A 51 4.42 12.64 -14.02
CA THR A 51 4.86 13.89 -13.39
C THR A 51 4.19 14.05 -12.03
N ASN A 52 4.95 14.36 -10.97
CA ASN A 52 4.40 14.58 -9.65
C ASN A 52 3.97 16.03 -9.38
N GLN A 53 3.43 16.26 -8.18
CA GLN A 53 3.01 17.59 -7.69
C GLN A 53 4.13 18.65 -7.62
N ASP A 54 5.40 18.24 -7.65
CA ASP A 54 6.56 19.11 -7.62
C ASP A 54 7.19 19.29 -9.02
N ASN A 55 6.45 18.91 -10.07
CA ASN A 55 6.88 18.92 -11.47
C ASN A 55 8.13 18.05 -11.74
N GLN A 56 8.29 16.97 -10.97
CA GLN A 56 9.38 16.01 -11.13
C GLN A 56 8.87 14.77 -11.87
N THR A 57 9.71 14.22 -12.76
CA THR A 57 9.43 12.94 -13.39
C THR A 57 9.61 11.81 -12.37
N ILE A 58 8.54 11.05 -12.15
CA ILE A 58 8.50 9.87 -11.29
C ILE A 58 8.37 8.63 -12.15
N THR A 59 9.26 7.68 -11.92
CA THR A 59 9.38 6.42 -12.64
C THR A 59 9.44 5.24 -11.67
N HIS A 60 9.39 4.02 -12.20
CA HIS A 60 9.63 2.81 -11.43
C HIS A 60 10.96 2.84 -10.64
N LYS A 61 11.98 3.53 -11.14
CA LYS A 61 13.30 3.65 -10.50
C LYS A 61 13.26 4.39 -9.16
N ASN A 62 12.29 5.30 -8.98
CA ASN A 62 12.11 6.01 -7.70
C ASN A 62 11.70 5.06 -6.55
N TYR A 63 11.25 3.85 -6.89
CA TYR A 63 10.78 2.81 -5.98
C TYR A 63 11.73 1.59 -5.91
N GLU A 64 12.89 1.63 -6.58
CA GLU A 64 13.91 0.57 -6.45
C GLU A 64 14.34 0.40 -4.98
N GLY A 65 14.36 -0.85 -4.53
CA GLY A 65 14.69 -1.19 -3.14
C GLY A 65 13.66 -0.77 -2.10
N LYS A 66 12.48 -0.28 -2.52
CA LYS A 66 11.39 0.11 -1.62
C LYS A 66 10.18 -0.79 -1.80
N ILE A 67 9.45 -1.00 -0.72
CA ILE A 67 8.04 -1.37 -0.84
C ILE A 67 7.22 -0.10 -1.03
N TYR A 68 6.09 -0.17 -1.72
CA TYR A 68 5.25 1.00 -1.85
C TYR A 68 3.78 0.67 -1.94
N ILE A 69 2.96 1.65 -1.59
CA ILE A 69 1.51 1.60 -1.79
C ILE A 69 1.15 2.40 -3.02
N ALA A 70 0.35 1.81 -3.91
CA ALA A 70 -0.29 2.53 -4.99
C ALA A 70 -1.79 2.72 -4.71
N ASP A 71 -2.34 3.87 -5.11
CA ASP A 71 -3.79 4.10 -5.21
C ASP A 71 -4.13 4.96 -6.44
N PHE A 72 -5.41 4.98 -6.79
CA PHE A 72 -5.95 5.72 -7.94
C PHE A 72 -7.08 6.61 -7.43
N PHE A 73 -7.01 7.90 -7.76
CA PHE A 73 -7.87 8.92 -7.17
C PHE A 73 -8.08 10.07 -8.17
N PHE A 74 -8.96 11.02 -7.84
CA PHE A 74 -9.00 12.32 -8.48
C PHE A 74 -9.44 13.37 -7.46
N THR A 75 -8.96 14.61 -7.60
CA THR A 75 -9.07 15.59 -6.50
C THR A 75 -10.50 16.09 -6.25
N THR A 76 -11.40 15.95 -7.22
CA THR A 76 -12.81 16.36 -7.15
C THR A 76 -13.76 15.25 -6.71
N CYS A 77 -13.25 14.05 -6.39
CA CYS A 77 -14.07 12.93 -5.92
C CYS A 77 -14.72 13.25 -4.57
N PRO A 78 -16.06 13.33 -4.49
CA PRO A 78 -16.73 13.78 -3.28
C PRO A 78 -17.02 12.67 -2.26
N THR A 79 -16.82 11.39 -2.63
CA THR A 79 -17.31 10.23 -1.86
C THR A 79 -16.19 9.46 -1.15
N ILE A 80 -15.53 8.54 -1.85
CA ILE A 80 -14.60 7.57 -1.24
C ILE A 80 -13.21 8.16 -1.01
N CYS A 81 -12.78 9.13 -1.83
CA CYS A 81 -11.43 9.71 -1.75
C CYS A 81 -11.11 10.38 -0.39
N PRO A 82 -12.01 11.17 0.24
CA PRO A 82 -11.74 11.71 1.58
C PRO A 82 -11.47 10.62 2.63
N ILE A 83 -12.20 9.50 2.58
CA ILE A 83 -12.01 8.37 3.48
C ILE A 83 -10.66 7.71 3.17
N MET A 84 -10.38 7.43 1.90
CA MET A 84 -9.10 6.84 1.47
C MET A 84 -7.92 7.71 1.91
N LYS A 85 -7.91 9.03 1.64
CA LYS A 85 -6.76 9.86 2.01
C LYS A 85 -6.57 9.97 3.52
N LYS A 86 -7.64 9.94 4.32
CA LYS A 86 -7.52 9.79 5.79
C LYS A 86 -6.82 8.48 6.17
N GLN A 87 -7.15 7.38 5.50
CA GLN A 87 -6.51 6.09 5.73
C GLN A 87 -5.06 6.04 5.23
N MET A 88 -4.78 6.60 4.06
CA MET A 88 -3.42 6.72 3.54
C MET A 88 -2.55 7.62 4.43
N LEU A 89 -3.11 8.66 5.06
CA LEU A 89 -2.42 9.44 6.08
C LEU A 89 -2.01 8.59 7.29
N ARG A 90 -2.80 7.59 7.71
CA ARG A 90 -2.38 6.66 8.78
C ARG A 90 -1.14 5.85 8.37
N VAL A 91 -1.11 5.38 7.12
CA VAL A 91 0.05 4.67 6.56
C VAL A 91 1.25 5.63 6.49
N TYR A 92 1.05 6.82 5.95
CA TYR A 92 2.06 7.87 5.84
C TYR A 92 2.67 8.21 7.20
N GLU A 93 1.86 8.54 8.21
CA GLU A 93 2.36 8.91 9.53
C GLU A 93 3.14 7.78 10.23
N LYS A 94 2.74 6.53 10.00
CA LYS A 94 3.44 5.35 10.53
C LYS A 94 4.81 5.14 9.89
N PHE A 95 4.97 5.44 8.60
CA PHE A 95 6.17 5.09 7.83
C PHE A 95 7.00 6.27 7.32
N LYS A 96 6.59 7.54 7.49
CA LYS A 96 7.22 8.74 6.90
C LYS A 96 8.72 8.88 7.13
N GLU A 97 9.27 8.29 8.19
CA GLU A 97 10.71 8.30 8.52
C GLU A 97 11.48 7.09 7.93
N ASN A 98 10.80 6.14 7.28
CA ASN A 98 11.41 4.93 6.73
C ASN A 98 11.76 5.12 5.23
N PRO A 99 13.06 5.19 4.87
CA PRO A 99 13.46 5.42 3.48
C PRO A 99 13.15 4.24 2.53
N LYS A 100 12.78 3.07 3.07
CA LYS A 100 12.40 1.87 2.30
C LYS A 100 10.92 1.80 1.93
N VAL A 101 10.15 2.85 2.23
CA VAL A 101 8.71 2.93 1.93
C VAL A 101 8.44 4.07 0.95
N GLY A 102 7.51 3.84 0.02
CA GLY A 102 6.95 4.85 -0.87
C GLY A 102 5.43 4.83 -0.90
N ILE A 103 4.82 5.93 -1.33
CA ILE A 103 3.39 6.02 -1.64
C ILE A 103 3.25 6.70 -2.99
N LEU A 104 2.43 6.12 -3.86
CA LEU A 104 2.21 6.56 -5.23
C LEU A 104 0.72 6.68 -5.53
N SER A 105 0.21 7.90 -5.53
CA SER A 105 -1.19 8.20 -5.86
C SER A 105 -1.31 8.66 -7.31
N HIS A 106 -2.01 7.89 -8.15
CA HIS A 106 -2.22 8.22 -9.56
C HIS A 106 -3.54 8.98 -9.73
N SER A 107 -3.48 10.18 -10.31
CA SER A 107 -4.69 10.88 -10.71
C SER A 107 -5.30 10.24 -11.96
N ILE A 108 -6.59 9.88 -11.90
CA ILE A 108 -7.35 9.38 -13.06
C ILE A 108 -8.10 10.49 -13.81
N ASP A 109 -8.02 11.75 -13.34
CA ASP A 109 -8.54 12.91 -14.07
C ASP A 109 -7.42 13.92 -14.39
N PRO A 110 -6.45 13.55 -15.25
CA PRO A 110 -5.31 14.41 -15.56
C PRO A 110 -5.70 15.71 -16.31
N ARG A 111 -6.94 15.84 -16.79
CA ARG A 111 -7.45 17.09 -17.38
C ARG A 111 -7.66 18.16 -16.32
N HIS A 112 -8.15 17.75 -15.14
CA HIS A 112 -8.36 18.65 -14.01
C HIS A 112 -7.16 18.69 -13.08
N ASP A 113 -6.61 17.51 -12.76
CA ASP A 113 -5.53 17.32 -11.80
C ASP A 113 -4.16 17.63 -12.44
N SER A 114 -3.97 18.92 -12.73
CA SER A 114 -2.66 19.47 -13.11
C SER A 114 -1.66 19.37 -11.95
N VAL A 115 -0.37 19.54 -12.26
CA VAL A 115 0.71 19.59 -11.26
C VAL A 115 0.39 20.56 -10.12
N GLN A 116 -0.13 21.74 -10.44
CA GLN A 116 -0.49 22.76 -9.46
C GLN A 116 -1.65 22.30 -8.55
N VAL A 117 -2.71 21.72 -9.14
CA VAL A 117 -3.85 21.19 -8.39
C VAL A 117 -3.41 20.07 -7.44
N LEU A 118 -2.54 19.18 -7.92
CA LEU A 118 -1.96 18.12 -7.09
C LEU A 118 -1.09 18.67 -5.95
N LYS A 119 -0.34 19.75 -6.19
CA LYS A 119 0.47 20.42 -5.17
C LYS A 119 -0.39 21.02 -4.06
N GLU A 120 -1.46 21.70 -4.43
CA GLU A 120 -2.43 22.25 -3.49
C GLU A 120 -3.18 21.15 -2.73
N TYR A 121 -3.49 20.03 -3.40
CA TYR A 121 -4.07 18.86 -2.76
C TYR A 121 -3.14 18.24 -1.72
N ALA A 122 -1.87 18.01 -2.06
CA ALA A 122 -0.85 17.49 -1.14
C ALA A 122 -0.64 18.43 0.06
N ALA A 123 -0.61 19.75 -0.17
CA ALA A 123 -0.48 20.75 0.88
C ALA A 123 -1.67 20.73 1.86
N ARG A 124 -2.91 20.60 1.36
CA ARG A 124 -4.12 20.47 2.19
C ARG A 124 -4.09 19.21 3.07
N LEU A 125 -3.48 18.13 2.58
CA LEU A 125 -3.28 16.91 3.35
C LEU A 125 -2.11 17.00 4.35
N GLY A 126 -1.32 18.08 4.32
CA GLY A 126 -0.13 18.23 5.16
C GLY A 126 1.06 17.35 4.74
N VAL A 127 1.04 16.81 3.53
CA VAL A 127 2.11 15.96 3.00
C VAL A 127 3.27 16.83 2.55
N LYS A 128 4.44 16.65 3.18
CA LYS A 128 5.65 17.47 2.94
C LYS A 128 6.88 16.66 2.52
N SER A 129 6.81 15.33 2.57
CA SER A 129 7.98 14.48 2.30
C SER A 129 7.96 13.93 0.88
N LYS A 130 9.16 13.53 0.39
CA LYS A 130 9.34 12.89 -0.91
C LYS A 130 8.85 11.43 -0.96
N MET A 131 8.35 10.89 0.16
CA MET A 131 7.83 9.53 0.24
C MET A 131 6.54 9.37 -0.56
N TRP A 132 5.70 10.40 -0.57
CA TRP A 132 4.37 10.35 -1.16
C TRP A 132 4.29 11.23 -2.40
N ASN A 133 4.22 10.59 -3.56
CA ASN A 133 4.05 11.25 -4.84
C ASN A 133 2.58 11.18 -5.28
N PHE A 134 2.03 12.33 -5.63
CA PHE A 134 0.78 12.45 -6.36
C PHE A 134 1.14 12.71 -7.81
N VAL A 135 0.79 11.79 -8.71
CA VAL A 135 1.22 11.83 -10.11
C VAL A 135 0.06 12.04 -11.07
N THR A 136 0.35 12.75 -12.15
CA THR A 136 -0.53 12.98 -13.31
C THR A 136 0.24 12.68 -14.60
N GLY A 137 -0.45 12.60 -15.73
CA GLY A 137 0.16 12.26 -17.01
C GLY A 137 -0.86 11.89 -18.09
N GLU A 138 -0.42 11.14 -19.10
CA GLU A 138 -1.30 10.70 -20.17
C GLU A 138 -2.38 9.75 -19.63
N LYS A 139 -3.66 10.14 -19.78
CA LYS A 139 -4.81 9.40 -19.26
C LYS A 139 -4.80 7.92 -19.68
N ALA A 140 -4.53 7.64 -20.96
CA ALA A 140 -4.50 6.28 -21.48
C ALA A 140 -3.46 5.41 -20.76
N LYS A 141 -2.28 5.97 -20.42
CA LYS A 141 -1.23 5.26 -19.70
C LYS A 141 -1.57 5.02 -18.23
N ILE A 142 -2.25 5.95 -17.58
CA ILE A 142 -2.71 5.79 -16.20
C ILE A 142 -3.79 4.70 -16.11
N TYR A 143 -4.73 4.69 -17.05
CA TYR A 143 -5.80 3.69 -17.10
C TYR A 143 -5.22 2.31 -17.43
N GLU A 144 -4.34 2.24 -18.44
CA GLU A 144 -3.66 1.00 -18.82
C GLU A 144 -2.88 0.37 -17.66
N ILE A 145 -2.07 1.15 -16.94
CA ILE A 145 -1.30 0.61 -15.81
C ILE A 145 -2.21 0.22 -14.64
N GLY A 146 -3.28 0.98 -14.39
CA GLY A 146 -4.27 0.67 -13.37
C GLY A 146 -4.92 -0.69 -13.60
N GLU A 147 -5.51 -0.88 -14.78
CA GLU A 147 -6.25 -2.09 -15.12
C GLU A 147 -5.35 -3.31 -15.30
N LYS A 148 -4.31 -3.18 -16.13
CA LYS A 148 -3.48 -4.34 -16.52
C LYS A 148 -2.43 -4.71 -15.49
N SER A 149 -1.97 -3.74 -14.69
CA SER A 149 -0.79 -3.95 -13.84
C SER A 149 -1.07 -3.90 -12.35
N TYR A 150 -1.92 -2.96 -11.91
CA TYR A 150 -2.33 -2.83 -10.51
C TYR A 150 -3.63 -3.58 -10.18
N TYR A 151 -4.30 -4.16 -11.18
CA TYR A 151 -5.57 -4.89 -11.05
C TYR A 151 -6.69 -4.03 -10.44
N VAL A 152 -6.69 -2.73 -10.75
CA VAL A 152 -7.75 -1.81 -10.32
C VAL A 152 -8.65 -1.45 -11.47
N THR A 153 -9.96 -1.38 -11.21
CA THR A 153 -10.91 -0.82 -12.15
C THR A 153 -10.90 0.72 -12.03
N ALA A 154 -10.68 1.41 -13.14
CA ALA A 154 -10.83 2.85 -13.27
C ALA A 154 -11.40 3.19 -14.65
N GLY A 155 -12.53 3.89 -14.71
CA GLY A 155 -13.26 4.14 -15.96
C GLY A 155 -14.15 5.38 -15.86
N GLU A 156 -14.36 6.10 -16.97
CA GLU A 156 -15.37 7.17 -16.99
C GLU A 156 -16.78 6.57 -16.96
N ASP A 157 -17.64 7.14 -16.13
CA ASP A 157 -19.06 6.82 -16.05
C ASP A 157 -19.82 8.08 -15.62
N SER A 158 -20.64 8.61 -16.54
CA SER A 158 -21.43 9.83 -16.29
C SER A 158 -22.50 9.66 -15.21
N THR A 159 -22.82 8.43 -14.83
CA THR A 159 -23.75 8.10 -13.74
C THR A 159 -23.05 7.97 -12.38
N ALA A 160 -21.72 7.89 -12.37
CA ALA A 160 -20.94 7.86 -11.14
C ALA A 160 -20.73 9.26 -10.55
N ALA A 161 -20.61 9.35 -9.22
CA ALA A 161 -20.31 10.61 -8.53
C ALA A 161 -18.94 11.16 -8.98
N GLY A 162 -18.94 12.31 -9.66
CA GLY A 162 -17.73 12.90 -10.25
C GLY A 162 -17.39 12.39 -11.66
N GLY A 163 -18.26 11.57 -12.27
CA GLY A 163 -18.14 11.14 -13.67
C GLY A 163 -17.14 9.99 -13.91
N ILE A 164 -16.61 9.37 -12.85
CA ILE A 164 -15.57 8.35 -12.93
C ILE A 164 -15.83 7.24 -11.89
N ILE A 165 -15.91 5.99 -12.32
CA ILE A 165 -15.84 4.82 -11.44
C ILE A 165 -14.38 4.52 -11.15
N HIS A 166 -14.03 4.37 -9.88
CA HIS A 166 -12.72 3.88 -9.49
C HIS A 166 -12.78 3.02 -8.24
N SER A 167 -11.88 2.04 -8.16
CA SER A 167 -11.76 1.20 -6.97
C SER A 167 -11.23 2.00 -5.77
N GLY A 168 -11.77 1.72 -4.58
CA GLY A 168 -11.25 2.24 -3.31
C GLY A 168 -9.97 1.53 -2.83
N ALA A 169 -9.19 0.94 -3.73
CA ALA A 169 -8.15 -0.01 -3.42
C ALA A 169 -6.81 0.64 -3.07
N PHE A 170 -6.14 0.10 -2.05
CA PHE A 170 -4.71 0.29 -1.80
C PHE A 170 -3.95 -0.97 -2.17
N ILE A 171 -2.91 -0.81 -2.97
CA ILE A 171 -2.15 -1.92 -3.56
C ILE A 171 -0.76 -1.93 -2.97
N LEU A 172 -0.42 -3.00 -2.25
CA LEU A 172 0.91 -3.20 -1.68
C LEU A 172 1.83 -3.84 -2.71
N VAL A 173 2.92 -3.17 -3.05
CA VAL A 173 3.92 -3.62 -4.02
C VAL A 173 5.26 -3.83 -3.33
N ASP A 174 5.94 -4.94 -3.62
CA ASP A 174 7.26 -5.25 -3.07
C ASP A 174 8.42 -4.65 -3.88
N THR A 175 9.65 -4.83 -3.37
CA THR A 175 10.90 -4.34 -3.98
C THR A 175 11.20 -4.96 -5.35
N LYS A 176 10.51 -6.04 -5.73
CA LYS A 176 10.59 -6.68 -7.06
C LYS A 176 9.44 -6.24 -7.97
N ARG A 177 8.70 -5.19 -7.60
CA ARG A 177 7.54 -4.66 -8.32
C ARG A 177 6.37 -5.64 -8.43
N ARG A 178 6.20 -6.55 -7.47
CA ARG A 178 5.10 -7.51 -7.48
C ARG A 178 4.02 -7.09 -6.50
N VAL A 179 2.75 -7.27 -6.89
CA VAL A 179 1.62 -7.03 -5.99
C VAL A 179 1.60 -8.12 -4.90
N ARG A 180 1.56 -7.71 -3.63
CA ARG A 180 1.55 -8.61 -2.46
C ARG A 180 0.24 -8.55 -1.67
N GLY A 181 -0.62 -7.60 -1.99
CA GLY A 181 -1.93 -7.44 -1.37
C GLY A 181 -2.73 -6.31 -1.99
N ILE A 182 -4.05 -6.45 -1.96
CA ILE A 182 -5.02 -5.42 -2.34
C ILE A 182 -5.97 -5.27 -1.14
N TYR A 183 -6.17 -4.04 -0.70
CA TYR A 183 -6.89 -3.71 0.53
C TYR A 183 -7.94 -2.66 0.23
N ASP A 184 -9.09 -2.74 0.90
CA ASP A 184 -10.09 -1.68 0.83
C ASP A 184 -9.62 -0.46 1.63
N GLY A 185 -9.16 0.57 0.94
CA GLY A 185 -8.69 1.82 1.51
C GLY A 185 -9.78 2.65 2.19
N THR A 186 -11.05 2.23 2.09
CA THR A 186 -12.16 2.84 2.82
C THR A 186 -12.43 2.16 4.17
N LYS A 187 -11.86 0.97 4.42
CA LYS A 187 -12.06 0.17 5.64
C LYS A 187 -10.84 0.21 6.55
N GLU A 188 -11.02 0.72 7.76
CA GLU A 188 -9.96 0.81 8.77
C GLU A 188 -9.33 -0.56 9.12
N THR A 189 -10.12 -1.63 9.15
CA THR A 189 -9.64 -3.00 9.41
C THR A 189 -8.67 -3.47 8.34
N ASP A 190 -8.98 -3.21 7.08
CA ASP A 190 -8.15 -3.61 5.93
C ASP A 190 -6.86 -2.79 5.89
N VAL A 191 -6.94 -1.49 6.17
CA VAL A 191 -5.76 -0.61 6.26
C VAL A 191 -4.86 -1.00 7.44
N THR A 192 -5.44 -1.44 8.56
CA THR A 192 -4.67 -1.97 9.70
C THR A 192 -3.96 -3.27 9.33
N LYS A 193 -4.60 -4.14 8.53
CA LYS A 193 -3.97 -5.34 7.98
C LYS A 193 -2.85 -4.98 7.00
N LEU A 194 -3.07 -4.00 6.11
CA LEU A 194 -2.06 -3.47 5.20
C LEU A 194 -0.80 -3.03 5.95
N ILE A 195 -0.94 -2.23 7.02
CA ILE A 195 0.21 -1.76 7.82
C ILE A 195 1.02 -2.94 8.39
N LYS A 196 0.34 -3.97 8.90
CA LYS A 196 1.01 -5.19 9.40
C LYS A 196 1.73 -5.94 8.28
N ASP A 197 1.09 -6.08 7.14
CA ASP A 197 1.66 -6.77 5.97
C ASP A 197 2.85 -5.96 5.38
N MET A 198 2.86 -4.63 5.46
CA MET A 198 4.02 -3.79 5.14
C MET A 198 5.20 -4.08 6.08
N GLU A 199 4.97 -4.20 7.38
CA GLU A 199 6.01 -4.57 8.36
C GLU A 199 6.58 -5.97 8.06
N VAL A 200 5.75 -6.91 7.61
CA VAL A 200 6.22 -8.23 7.14
C VAL A 200 7.15 -8.08 5.95
N LEU A 201 6.77 -7.32 4.91
CA LEU A 201 7.62 -7.16 3.72
C LEU A 201 8.93 -6.44 4.01
N LEU A 202 8.93 -5.46 4.91
CA LEU A 202 10.15 -4.76 5.32
C LEU A 202 11.18 -5.66 6.02
N ASN A 203 10.71 -6.78 6.59
CA ASN A 203 11.52 -7.78 7.26
C ASN A 203 11.76 -9.05 6.42
N GLU A 204 11.15 -9.14 5.23
CA GLU A 204 11.35 -10.25 4.28
C GLU A 204 12.75 -10.15 3.68
N LYS A 205 13.57 -11.18 3.88
CA LYS A 205 14.94 -11.29 3.34
C LYS A 205 14.96 -12.07 2.03
#